data_AF-A0A533V1M0-F1
#
_entry.id   AF-A0A533V1M0-F1
#
_cell.length_a   1.000
_cell.length_b   1.000
_cell.length_c   1.000
_cell.angle_alpha   90.00
_cell.angle_beta   90.00
_cell.angle_gamma   90.00
#
_symmetry.space_group_name_H-M   'P 1'
#
loop_
_entity.id
_entity.type
_entity.pdbx_description
1 polymer ?
#
loop_
_entity_poly.entity_id
_entity_poly.type
_entity_poly.pdbx_seq_one_letter_code
_entity_poly.pdbx_strand_id
1 'polypeptide(L)' 'MLPGIPPTGRYVELPHVVVMKFEGNKILHEHIYWDQASLLVQIGLIDSNSLPVTGIEQARNLLKLSKSNRKKLK' A
#
# COMPACT_ATOMS: atom_id res chain seq x y z
N MET A 1 -8.35 -7.29 -6.79
CA MET A 1 -8.10 -8.74 -6.91
C MET A 1 -6.74 -8.94 -7.56
N LEU A 2 -5.96 -9.92 -7.09
CA LEU A 2 -4.68 -10.27 -7.69
C LEU A 2 -4.89 -11.21 -8.88
N PRO A 3 -4.41 -10.88 -10.10
CA PRO A 3 -4.57 -11.76 -11.26
C PRO A 3 -3.95 -13.14 -11.01
N GLY A 4 -4.73 -14.19 -11.23
CA GLY A 4 -4.25 -15.58 -11.12
C GLY A 4 -4.03 -16.11 -9.69
N ILE A 5 -4.31 -15.32 -8.65
CA ILE A 5 -4.15 -15.75 -7.25
C ILE A 5 -5.54 -16.01 -6.65
N PRO A 6 -5.84 -17.25 -6.19
CA PRO A 6 -7.08 -17.54 -5.49
C PRO A 6 -7.25 -16.66 -4.24
N PRO A 7 -8.49 -16.30 -3.85
CA PRO A 7 -8.74 -15.56 -2.62
C PRO A 7 -8.14 -16.28 -1.40
N THR A 8 -7.27 -15.58 -0.66
CA THR A 8 -6.60 -16.16 0.52
C THR A 8 -7.37 -15.96 1.83
N GLY A 9 -8.39 -15.09 1.84
CA GLY A 9 -9.16 -14.73 3.04
C GLY A 9 -8.39 -13.94 4.09
N ARG A 10 -7.13 -13.58 3.83
CA ARG A 10 -6.27 -12.83 4.76
C ARG A 10 -6.56 -11.34 4.69
N TYR A 11 -6.59 -10.68 5.84
CA TYR A 11 -6.64 -9.22 5.91
C TYR A 11 -5.35 -8.63 5.35
N VAL A 12 -5.50 -7.59 4.52
CA VAL A 12 -4.38 -6.87 3.90
C VAL A 12 -4.57 -5.37 4.14
N GLU A 13 -3.49 -4.71 4.55
CA GLU A 13 -3.44 -3.26 4.66
C GLU A 13 -2.16 -2.76 3.99
N LEU A 14 -2.31 -1.85 3.03
CA LEU A 14 -1.21 -1.37 2.19
C LEU A 14 -1.31 0.14 1.98
N PRO A 15 -0.18 0.86 2.08
CA PRO A 15 -0.12 2.22 1.58
C PRO A 15 -0.17 2.19 0.05
N HIS A 16 -0.82 3.19 -0.54
CA HIS A 16 -0.91 3.36 -1.99
C HIS A 16 -0.58 4.82 -2.34
N VAL A 17 0.02 5.02 -3.50
CA VAL A 17 0.25 6.35 -4.09
C VAL A 17 -0.57 6.44 -5.36
N VAL A 18 -1.39 7.47 -5.47
CA VAL A 18 -2.15 7.74 -6.69
C VAL A 18 -1.67 9.04 -7.29
N VAL A 19 -1.21 8.98 -8.54
CA VAL A 19 -0.88 10.15 -9.36
C VAL A 19 -2.02 10.34 -10.35
N MET A 20 -2.81 11.41 -10.18
CA MET A 20 -3.98 11.68 -11.02
C MET A 20 -3.70 12.85 -11.97
N LYS A 21 -4.10 12.69 -13.24
CA LYS A 21 -4.23 13.82 -14.17
C LYS A 21 -5.70 14.24 -14.24
N PHE A 22 -5.93 15.54 -14.12
CA PHE A 22 -7.25 16.15 -14.28
C PHE A 22 -7.36 16.87 -15.63
N GLU A 23 -8.56 16.88 -16.19
CA GLU A 23 -8.97 17.74 -17.30
C GLU A 23 -10.25 18.49 -16.88
N GLY A 24 -10.11 19.79 -16.63
CA GLY A 24 -11.17 20.59 -15.99
C GLY A 24 -11.52 20.04 -14.61
N ASN A 25 -12.78 19.64 -14.42
CA ASN A 25 -13.30 19.06 -13.18
C ASN A 25 -13.38 17.53 -13.20
N LYS A 26 -12.77 16.85 -14.18
CA LYS A 26 -12.79 15.39 -14.32
C LYS A 26 -11.39 14.80 -14.19
N ILE A 27 -11.33 13.55 -13.72
CA ILE A 27 -10.10 12.73 -13.76
C ILE A 27 -9.96 12.19 -15.18
N LEU A 28 -8.83 12.47 -15.82
CA LEU A 28 -8.51 11.94 -17.14
C LEU A 28 -7.87 10.55 -17.04
N HIS A 29 -6.89 10.40 -16.15
CA HIS A 29 -6.30 9.10 -15.82
C HIS A 29 -5.61 9.14 -14.45
N GLU A 30 -5.32 7.95 -13.93
CA GLU A 30 -4.60 7.74 -12.69
C GLU A 30 -3.51 6.67 -12.86
N HIS A 31 -2.37 6.88 -12.23
CA HIS A 31 -1.36 5.86 -12.00
C HIS A 31 -1.37 5.51 -10.52
N ILE A 32 -1.83 4.29 -10.21
CA ILE A 32 -1.88 3.78 -8.84
C ILE A 32 -0.67 2.87 -8.63
N TYR A 33 0.15 3.22 -7.64
CA TYR A 33 1.28 2.42 -7.20
C TYR A 33 0.98 1.83 -5.82
N TRP A 34 1.30 0.55 -5.66
CA TRP A 34 1.29 -0.14 -4.38
C TRP A 34 2.50 -1.07 -4.28
N ASP A 35 2.85 -1.43 -3.04
CA ASP A 35 3.93 -2.35 -2.78
C ASP A 35 3.46 -3.80 -2.94
N GLN A 36 3.75 -4.36 -4.11
CA GLN A 36 3.41 -5.73 -4.46
C GLN A 36 4.14 -6.75 -3.58
N ALA A 37 5.38 -6.49 -3.17
CA ALA A 37 6.14 -7.44 -2.35
C ALA A 37 5.53 -7.52 -0.94
N SER A 38 5.21 -6.37 -0.35
CA SER A 38 4.52 -6.30 0.95
C SER A 38 3.13 -6.95 0.90
N LEU A 39 2.41 -6.83 -0.21
CA LEU A 39 1.14 -7.54 -0.43
C LEU A 39 1.36 -9.06 -0.39
N LEU A 40 2.32 -9.56 -1.16
CA LEU A 40 2.61 -11.00 -1.25
C LEU A 40 3.08 -11.59 0.08
N VAL A 41 3.83 -10.84 0.89
CA VAL A 41 4.16 -11.21 2.27
C VAL A 41 2.90 -11.38 3.11
N GLN A 42 1.99 -10.39 3.11
CA GLN A 42 0.77 -10.44 3.93
C GLN A 42 -0.16 -11.59 3.54
N ILE A 43 -0.18 -11.98 2.26
CA ILE A 43 -0.97 -13.13 1.80
C ILE A 43 -0.24 -14.47 1.88
N GLY A 44 1.00 -14.50 2.37
CA GLY A 44 1.78 -15.71 2.61
C GLY A 44 2.42 -16.33 1.37
N LEU A 45 2.60 -15.56 0.29
CA LEU A 45 3.27 -16.01 -0.94
C LEU A 45 4.76 -15.64 -0.99
N ILE A 46 5.21 -14.70 -0.14
CA ILE A 46 6.63 -14.39 0.08
C ILE A 46 6.93 -14.54 1.57
N ASP A 47 8.07 -15.15 1.91
CA ASP A 47 8.59 -15.19 3.29
C ASP A 47 9.44 -13.95 3.57
N SER A 48 9.01 -13.12 4.50
CA SER A 48 9.72 -11.91 4.92
C SER A 48 11.04 -12.17 5.63
N ASN A 49 11.31 -13.40 6.09
CA ASN A 49 12.61 -13.74 6.68
C ASN A 49 13.69 -13.96 5.60
N SER A 50 13.28 -14.21 4.36
CA SER A 50 14.18 -14.53 3.25
C SER A 50 14.59 -13.31 2.41
N LEU A 51 13.86 -12.20 2.52
CA LEU A 51 14.06 -10.98 1.73
C LEU A 51 13.90 -9.74 2.62
N PRO A 52 14.54 -8.61 2.31
CA PRO A 52 14.37 -7.36 3.03
C PRO A 52 13.03 -6.69 2.67
N VAL A 53 11.93 -7.37 2.95
CA VAL A 53 10.55 -6.97 2.64
C VAL A 53 9.74 -7.02 3.94
N THR A 54 8.89 -6.03 4.11
CA THR A 54 7.98 -5.87 5.25
C THR A 54 6.55 -6.27 4.88
N GLY A 55 5.66 -6.47 5.84
CA GLY A 55 4.24 -6.70 5.59
C GLY A 55 3.40 -5.47 5.91
N ILE A 56 2.47 -5.65 6.84
CA ILE A 56 1.54 -4.61 7.30
C ILE A 56 2.24 -3.42 7.98
N GLU A 57 3.49 -3.61 8.40
CA GLU A 57 4.30 -2.59 9.07
C GLU A 57 4.45 -1.33 8.21
N GLN A 58 4.47 -1.46 6.87
CA GLN A 58 4.56 -0.32 5.95
C GLN A 58 3.41 0.66 6.13
N ALA A 59 2.18 0.15 6.13
CA ALA A 59 0.98 0.97 6.30
C ALA A 59 0.96 1.65 7.68
N ARG A 60 1.28 0.89 8.73
CA ARG A 60 1.30 1.38 10.12
C ARG A 60 2.35 2.47 10.32
N ASN A 61 3.53 2.32 9.72
CA ASN A 61 4.59 3.31 9.78
C ASN A 61 4.18 4.61 9.09
N LEU A 62 3.56 4.53 7.90
CA LEU A 62 3.06 5.71 7.20
C LEU A 62 2.00 6.46 8.02
N LEU A 63 1.06 5.72 8.64
CA LEU A 63 0.05 6.31 9.52
C LEU A 63 0.67 6.99 10.75
N LYS A 64 1.69 6.38 11.36
CA LYS A 64 2.43 6.97 12.49
C LYS A 64 3.11 8.29 12.09
N LEU A 65 3.78 8.31 10.93
CA LEU A 65 4.43 9.51 10.39
C LEU A 65 3.42 10.62 10.08
N SER A 66 2.30 10.28 9.42
CA SER A 66 1.22 11.23 9.11
C SER A 66 0.65 11.89 10.37
N LYS A 67 0.39 11.10 11.42
CA LYS A 67 -0.09 11.62 12.71
C LYS A 67 0.92 12.53 13.40
N SER A 68 2.21 12.17 13.36
CA SER A 68 3.29 12.98 13.92
C SER A 68 3.41 14.33 13.22
N ASN A 69 3.39 14.34 11.88
CA ASN A 69 3.49 15.57 11.09
C ASN A 69 2.32 16.53 11.35
N ARG A 70 1.09 16.02 11.48
CA ARG A 70 -0.07 16.87 11.84
C ARG A 70 0.05 17.51 13.21
N LYS A 71 0.70 16.86 14.18
CA LYS A 71 0.91 17.44 15.53
C LYS A 71 1.96 18.54 15.53
N LYS A 72 2.94 18.51 14.61
CA LYS A 72 3.97 19.57 14.49
C LYS A 72 3.48 20.82 13.77
N LEU A 73 2.41 20.71 12.97
CA LEU A 73 1.81 21.79 12.21
C LEU A 73 0.71 22.55 12.99
N LYS A 74 0.40 22.11 14.21
CA LYS A 74 -0.53 22.77 15.14
C LYS A 74 0.28 23.36 16.28
#